data_AF-A0A2M9CZT5-F1
#
_entry.id   AF-A0A2M9CZT5-F1
#
_cell.length_a   1.000
_cell.length_b   1.000
_cell.length_c   1.000
_cell.angle_alpha   90.00
_cell.angle_beta   90.00
_cell.angle_gamma   90.00
#
_symmetry.space_group_name_H-M   'P 1'
#
loop_
_entity.id
_entity.type
_entity.pdbx_description
1 polymer ?
#
loop_
_entity_poly.entity_id
_entity_poly.type
_entity_poly.pdbx_seq_one_letter_code
_entity_poly.pdbx_strand_id
1 'polypeptide(L)'
;MTPTTGTTPTTGTTPTTGTLGRHVALPLGASGVLAHLPRFDDAGRVAGTEVLELAEPGPWTTPTAPITSRVAFAAAHVVPVVGADSTPGRPAVVDWDATLAYRHRIWEHGLGVADAMDTAQRGMGLDWVATQELVRRSSAEAASVGARIACGAGTDQLDLDTLPEGEAGLAAVIDAYREQVRTVQDAGSQVIVMASRALARVARGADDYARVYDAVLAEADRPVVLHWLGTMFDPALEGYWGSDDVAAATRTFTDLIRAHQGRIDGVKVSLLDAAHEIALRRELATLDPEAGGAVRLYTGDDFNYPELIAGDEQGHSDALLGIFAAIYPAASTALQAFDAGDPARGHEILASTEALGRHIFAAPTYYYKTGIAFLSWLNGHQTGFQMVGGLQSGRSVPHLVELFRLADRAGLLLDPPLAAHRMRSLLEVAGVTR
;
A
#
# COMPACT_ATOMS: atom_id res chain seq x y z
N MET A 1 -49.74 27.48 -49.16
CA MET A 1 -49.37 27.88 -47.80
C MET A 1 -48.35 26.89 -47.26
N THR A 2 -47.08 27.30 -47.23
CA THR A 2 -46.03 26.89 -46.25
C THR A 2 -46.55 27.06 -44.80
N PRO A 3 -45.92 26.54 -43.72
CA PRO A 3 -44.49 26.16 -43.52
C PRO A 3 -44.25 24.73 -42.94
N THR A 4 -43.09 24.05 -43.14
CA THR A 4 -41.87 23.97 -42.27
C THR A 4 -42.18 23.74 -40.77
N THR A 5 -41.53 22.93 -39.92
CA THR A 5 -40.18 22.33 -39.69
C THR A 5 -40.35 21.49 -38.38
N GLY A 6 -39.53 20.56 -37.92
CA GLY A 6 -38.11 20.28 -38.12
C GLY A 6 -37.76 18.86 -37.62
N THR A 7 -36.76 18.24 -38.23
CA THR A 7 -35.37 18.14 -37.72
C THR A 7 -35.22 17.08 -36.62
N THR A 8 -35.00 15.86 -37.07
CA THR A 8 -34.38 14.76 -36.32
C THR A 8 -32.96 15.15 -35.91
N PRO A 9 -32.55 15.02 -34.65
CA PRO A 9 -31.15 15.08 -34.30
C PRO A 9 -30.47 13.77 -34.68
N THR A 10 -29.48 13.93 -35.53
CA THR A 10 -28.42 13.00 -35.91
C THR A 10 -27.78 12.31 -34.71
N THR A 11 -27.62 10.99 -34.89
CA THR A 11 -26.55 10.13 -34.37
C THR A 11 -25.40 10.89 -33.70
N GLY A 12 -25.48 10.96 -32.37
CA GLY A 12 -24.36 11.34 -31.51
C GLY A 12 -23.40 10.16 -31.39
N THR A 13 -22.20 10.38 -31.88
CA THR A 13 -21.01 9.55 -31.81
C THR A 13 -20.87 8.89 -30.44
N THR A 14 -20.86 7.56 -30.43
CA THR A 14 -20.38 6.76 -29.30
C THR A 14 -19.00 7.28 -28.90
N PRO A 15 -18.73 7.59 -27.61
CA PRO A 15 -17.36 7.82 -27.20
C PRO A 15 -16.61 6.53 -27.45
N THR A 16 -15.66 6.58 -28.37
CA THR A 16 -14.58 5.60 -28.49
C THR A 16 -14.01 5.37 -27.11
N THR A 17 -14.25 4.17 -26.57
CA THR A 17 -13.49 3.59 -25.48
C THR A 17 -12.02 3.73 -25.83
N GLY A 18 -11.36 4.72 -25.22
CA GLY A 18 -9.92 4.84 -25.22
C GLY A 18 -9.34 3.53 -24.68
N THR A 19 -8.35 3.03 -25.38
CA THR A 19 -7.60 1.80 -25.14
C THR A 19 -7.23 1.61 -23.67
N LEU A 20 -8.03 0.85 -22.93
CA LEU A 20 -7.66 0.31 -21.62
C LEU A 20 -6.78 -0.94 -21.84
N GLY A 21 -5.53 -0.83 -21.39
CA GLY A 21 -4.66 -1.94 -20.98
C GLY A 21 -4.46 -3.10 -21.96
N ARG A 22 -3.56 -2.95 -22.94
CA ARG A 22 -2.82 -4.14 -23.40
C ARG A 22 -1.97 -4.58 -22.21
N HIS A 23 -2.19 -5.80 -21.69
CA HIS A 23 -1.30 -6.41 -20.71
C HIS A 23 0.15 -6.34 -21.21
N VAL A 24 0.98 -5.52 -20.55
CA VAL A 24 2.40 -5.41 -20.85
C VAL A 24 3.08 -6.59 -20.16
N ALA A 25 3.31 -7.68 -20.86
CA ALA A 25 4.12 -8.78 -20.34
C ALA A 25 5.58 -8.55 -20.72
N LEU A 26 6.50 -8.64 -19.75
CA LEU A 26 7.92 -8.65 -20.06
C LEU A 26 8.27 -9.98 -20.76
N PRO A 27 9.15 -9.97 -21.76
CA PRO A 27 9.62 -11.20 -22.39
C PRO A 27 10.60 -11.92 -21.45
N LEU A 28 10.09 -12.85 -20.64
CA LEU A 28 10.88 -13.67 -19.73
C LEU A 28 11.25 -15.02 -20.39
N GLY A 29 12.44 -15.53 -20.06
CA GLY A 29 12.85 -16.88 -20.44
C GLY A 29 12.09 -17.96 -19.67
N ALA A 30 12.21 -19.22 -20.09
CA ALA A 30 11.64 -20.35 -19.37
C ALA A 30 12.65 -20.91 -18.35
N SER A 31 12.24 -21.10 -17.11
CA SER A 31 13.10 -21.63 -16.04
C SER A 31 13.34 -23.14 -16.13
N GLY A 32 12.54 -23.85 -16.94
CA GLY A 32 12.50 -25.32 -16.98
C GLY A 32 11.80 -25.96 -15.76
N VAL A 33 11.26 -25.17 -14.84
CA VAL A 33 10.51 -25.65 -13.67
C VAL A 33 9.03 -25.75 -14.00
N LEU A 34 8.42 -26.90 -13.71
CA LEU A 34 6.99 -27.13 -13.93
C LEU A 34 6.20 -26.99 -12.63
N ALA A 35 5.11 -26.24 -12.68
CA ALA A 35 4.11 -26.15 -11.62
C ALA A 35 2.79 -26.79 -12.09
N HIS A 36 2.26 -27.72 -11.29
CA HIS A 36 0.96 -28.34 -11.53
C HIS A 36 -0.10 -27.58 -10.73
N LEU A 37 -0.99 -26.87 -11.44
CA LEU A 37 -1.97 -25.98 -10.82
C LEU A 37 -3.39 -26.50 -11.06
N PRO A 38 -4.28 -26.45 -10.07
CA PRO A 38 -5.69 -26.73 -10.30
C PRO A 38 -6.35 -25.59 -11.08
N ARG A 39 -7.34 -25.97 -11.88
CA ARG A 39 -8.35 -25.07 -12.45
C ARG A 39 -9.63 -25.25 -11.67
N PHE A 40 -10.29 -24.14 -11.34
CA PHE A 40 -11.53 -24.13 -10.59
C PHE A 40 -12.69 -23.69 -11.48
N ASP A 41 -13.88 -24.24 -11.24
CA ASP A 41 -15.13 -23.69 -11.78
C ASP A 41 -15.56 -22.43 -10.99
N ASP A 42 -16.64 -21.78 -11.43
CA ASP A 42 -17.18 -20.57 -10.78
C ASP A 42 -17.66 -20.83 -9.33
N ALA A 43 -17.90 -22.09 -8.97
CA ALA A 43 -18.29 -22.50 -7.62
C ALA A 43 -17.09 -22.90 -6.75
N GLY A 44 -15.85 -22.77 -7.26
CA GLY A 44 -14.62 -23.11 -6.56
C GLY A 44 -14.31 -24.60 -6.49
N ARG A 45 -14.97 -25.45 -7.29
CA ARG A 45 -14.66 -26.88 -7.38
C ARG A 45 -13.52 -27.11 -8.35
N VAL A 46 -12.66 -28.09 -8.07
CA VAL A 46 -11.61 -28.49 -9.01
C VAL A 46 -12.26 -29.04 -10.28
N ALA A 47 -12.03 -28.33 -11.39
CA ALA A 47 -12.54 -28.65 -12.73
C ALA A 47 -11.47 -29.26 -13.65
N GLY A 48 -10.22 -29.29 -13.19
CA GLY A 48 -9.11 -29.94 -13.87
C GLY A 48 -7.77 -29.45 -13.37
N THR A 49 -6.70 -29.84 -14.06
CA THR A 49 -5.34 -29.41 -13.77
C THR A 49 -4.71 -28.81 -15.02
N GLU A 50 -3.73 -27.95 -14.83
CA GLU A 50 -2.84 -27.47 -15.88
C GLU A 50 -1.38 -27.58 -15.43
N VAL A 51 -0.48 -27.61 -16.40
CA VAL A 51 0.96 -27.55 -16.18
C VAL A 51 1.44 -26.21 -16.70
N LEU A 52 2.01 -25.42 -15.81
CA LEU A 52 2.65 -24.15 -16.12
C LEU A 52 4.16 -24.34 -16.06
N GLU A 53 4.87 -24.05 -17.16
CA GLU A 53 6.32 -23.87 -17.11
C GLU A 53 6.62 -22.46 -16.60
N LEU A 54 7.26 -22.37 -15.44
CA LEU A 54 7.55 -21.09 -14.79
C LEU A 54 8.58 -20.30 -15.59
N ALA A 55 8.41 -18.99 -15.61
CA ALA A 55 9.37 -18.07 -16.16
C ALA A 55 10.65 -18.01 -15.30
N GLU A 56 11.76 -17.60 -15.92
CA GLU A 56 12.93 -17.11 -15.18
C GLU A 56 12.54 -15.84 -14.39
N PRO A 57 13.18 -15.57 -13.23
CA PRO A 57 13.01 -14.30 -12.55
C PRO A 57 13.28 -13.13 -13.50
N GLY A 58 12.52 -12.05 -13.34
CA GLY A 58 12.76 -10.85 -14.12
C GLY A 58 14.16 -10.28 -13.86
N PRO A 59 14.70 -9.47 -14.79
CA PRO A 59 16.07 -8.96 -14.72
C PRO A 59 16.17 -7.78 -13.73
N TRP A 60 15.79 -8.02 -12.48
CA TRP A 60 15.71 -7.01 -11.43
C TRP A 60 17.08 -6.68 -10.87
N THR A 61 17.36 -5.39 -10.72
CA THR A 61 18.66 -4.91 -10.25
C THR A 61 18.54 -4.19 -8.92
N THR A 62 19.52 -4.41 -8.04
CA THR A 62 19.76 -3.52 -6.90
C THR A 62 20.44 -2.25 -7.40
N PRO A 63 20.05 -1.07 -6.90
CA PRO A 63 20.63 0.19 -7.35
C PRO A 63 22.07 0.33 -6.83
N THR A 64 22.96 0.89 -7.65
CA THR A 64 24.36 1.14 -7.27
C THR A 64 24.58 2.54 -6.66
N ALA A 65 23.55 3.37 -6.65
CA ALA A 65 23.52 4.71 -6.06
C ALA A 65 22.09 4.99 -5.52
N PRO A 66 21.90 5.94 -4.60
CA PRO A 66 20.57 6.30 -4.13
C PRO A 66 19.64 6.70 -5.28
N ILE A 67 18.39 6.24 -5.23
CA ILE A 67 17.34 6.65 -6.17
C ILE A 67 16.95 8.11 -5.90
N THR A 68 16.82 8.91 -6.94
CA THR A 68 16.68 10.37 -6.83
C THR A 68 15.47 10.97 -7.55
N SER A 69 14.98 10.33 -8.62
CA SER A 69 13.85 10.87 -9.41
C SER A 69 12.52 10.76 -8.70
N ARG A 70 12.37 9.81 -7.78
CA ARG A 70 11.19 9.61 -6.94
C ARG A 70 11.61 9.29 -5.52
N VAL A 71 10.82 9.75 -4.56
CA VAL A 71 10.82 9.19 -3.22
C VAL A 71 9.85 8.02 -3.19
N ALA A 72 10.35 6.83 -2.85
CA ALA A 72 9.54 5.62 -2.81
C ALA A 72 9.67 4.89 -1.48
N PHE A 73 8.53 4.57 -0.88
CA PHE A 73 8.42 3.73 0.30
C PHE A 73 7.60 2.47 -0.02
N ALA A 74 8.09 1.32 0.45
CA ALA A 74 7.31 0.10 0.53
C ALA A 74 6.67 0.00 1.91
N ALA A 75 5.35 -0.15 1.97
CA ALA A 75 4.65 -0.43 3.24
C ALA A 75 4.83 -1.91 3.60
N ALA A 76 5.67 -2.20 4.59
CA ALA A 76 6.13 -3.56 4.87
C ALA A 76 5.14 -4.37 5.72
N HIS A 77 5.01 -5.67 5.42
CA HIS A 77 4.25 -6.62 6.24
C HIS A 77 5.05 -7.07 7.49
N VAL A 78 4.43 -7.78 8.42
CA VAL A 78 5.10 -8.41 9.57
C VAL A 78 5.04 -9.92 9.48
N VAL A 79 6.04 -10.61 10.04
CA VAL A 79 6.10 -12.07 10.07
C VAL A 79 5.84 -12.53 11.51
N PRO A 80 4.84 -13.38 11.79
CA PRO A 80 4.65 -13.94 13.12
C PRO A 80 5.61 -15.10 13.38
N VAL A 81 5.88 -15.37 14.66
CA VAL A 81 6.53 -16.62 15.07
C VAL A 81 5.63 -17.79 14.73
N VAL A 82 6.18 -18.81 14.06
CA VAL A 82 5.41 -19.92 13.48
C VAL A 82 4.54 -20.67 14.50
N GLY A 83 5.07 -20.87 15.71
CA GLY A 83 4.38 -21.58 16.79
C GLY A 83 3.49 -20.70 17.67
N ALA A 84 3.35 -19.41 17.37
CA ALA A 84 2.59 -18.49 18.21
C ALA A 84 1.07 -18.71 18.11
N ASP A 85 0.35 -18.37 19.19
CA ASP A 85 -1.11 -18.29 19.16
C ASP A 85 -1.55 -17.12 18.29
N SER A 86 -1.89 -17.42 17.03
CA SER A 86 -2.40 -16.46 16.05
C SER A 86 -3.92 -16.43 15.99
N THR A 87 -4.63 -16.95 17.00
CA THR A 87 -6.10 -16.86 17.07
C THR A 87 -6.55 -15.39 16.96
N PRO A 88 -7.61 -15.07 16.19
CA PRO A 88 -8.10 -13.70 16.07
C PRO A 88 -8.34 -13.02 17.43
N GLY A 89 -7.83 -11.80 17.58
CA GLY A 89 -7.91 -11.02 18.82
C GLY A 89 -6.84 -11.34 19.87
N ARG A 90 -5.92 -12.28 19.61
CA ARG A 90 -4.74 -12.49 20.47
C ARG A 90 -3.63 -11.48 20.17
N PRO A 91 -2.82 -11.11 21.18
CA PRO A 91 -1.65 -10.27 20.97
C PRO A 91 -0.69 -10.86 19.94
N ALA A 92 -0.08 -10.00 19.14
CA ALA A 92 0.83 -10.41 18.09
C ALA A 92 2.18 -10.87 18.68
N VAL A 93 2.65 -12.05 18.26
CA VAL A 93 4.01 -12.51 18.55
C VAL A 93 4.81 -12.48 17.24
N VAL A 94 5.60 -11.43 17.07
CA VAL A 94 6.35 -11.16 15.85
C VAL A 94 7.68 -11.91 15.85
N ASP A 95 8.00 -12.55 14.74
CA ASP A 95 9.35 -13.02 14.43
C ASP A 95 10.18 -11.81 13.99
N TRP A 96 10.93 -11.26 14.92
CA TRP A 96 11.68 -10.02 14.70
C TRP A 96 12.80 -10.20 13.67
N ASP A 97 13.46 -11.35 13.64
CA ASP A 97 14.57 -11.58 12.72
C ASP A 97 14.06 -11.63 11.28
N ALA A 98 13.00 -12.40 11.02
CA ALA A 98 12.38 -12.46 9.69
C ALA A 98 11.76 -11.10 9.29
N THR A 99 11.08 -10.43 10.22
CA THR A 99 10.45 -9.13 9.99
C THR A 99 11.49 -8.08 9.62
N LEU A 100 12.59 -7.96 10.37
CA LEU A 100 13.65 -6.97 10.12
C LEU A 100 14.49 -7.33 8.89
N ALA A 101 14.78 -8.61 8.65
CA ALA A 101 15.46 -9.06 7.43
C ALA A 101 14.70 -8.64 6.16
N TYR A 102 13.36 -8.63 6.20
CA TYR A 102 12.56 -8.14 5.09
C TYR A 102 12.69 -6.62 4.86
N ARG A 103 12.83 -5.81 5.93
CA ARG A 103 13.11 -4.37 5.80
C ARG A 103 14.48 -4.14 5.15
N HIS A 104 15.50 -4.88 5.59
CA HIS A 104 16.84 -4.83 4.98
C HIS A 104 16.82 -5.11 3.48
N ARG A 105 16.05 -6.11 3.03
CA ARG A 105 15.87 -6.38 1.58
C ARG A 105 15.28 -5.20 0.82
N ILE A 106 14.28 -4.53 1.39
CA ILE A 106 13.67 -3.34 0.79
C ILE A 106 14.70 -2.20 0.67
N TRP A 107 15.49 -1.98 1.74
CA TRP A 107 16.56 -0.97 1.76
C TRP A 107 17.71 -1.29 0.80
N GLU A 108 18.10 -2.57 0.67
CA GLU A 108 19.08 -3.04 -0.34
C GLU A 108 18.64 -2.72 -1.77
N HIS A 109 17.32 -2.63 -2.01
CA HIS A 109 16.74 -2.21 -3.29
C HIS A 109 16.51 -0.69 -3.37
N GLY A 110 17.06 0.09 -2.44
CA GLY A 110 17.04 1.55 -2.44
C GLY A 110 15.68 2.19 -2.14
N LEU A 111 14.68 1.40 -1.73
CA LEU A 111 13.38 1.92 -1.32
C LEU A 111 13.41 2.25 0.18
N GLY A 112 12.66 3.27 0.59
CA GLY A 112 12.34 3.47 2.00
C GLY A 112 11.36 2.42 2.52
N VAL A 113 11.28 2.28 3.84
CA VAL A 113 10.25 1.46 4.49
C VAL A 113 9.23 2.38 5.16
N ALA A 114 7.95 2.20 4.81
CA ALA A 114 6.84 2.73 5.60
C ALA A 114 6.37 1.64 6.58
N ASP A 115 6.78 1.72 7.84
CA ASP A 115 6.53 0.69 8.83
C ASP A 115 5.34 1.01 9.74
N ALA A 116 4.86 0.01 10.48
CA ALA A 116 3.73 0.16 11.41
C ALA A 116 2.44 0.72 10.76
N MET A 117 2.31 0.55 9.44
CA MET A 117 1.17 0.95 8.61
C MET A 117 0.14 -0.18 8.49
N ASP A 118 -0.94 0.05 7.74
CA ASP A 118 -2.00 -0.95 7.47
C ASP A 118 -1.45 -2.29 6.94
N THR A 119 -0.42 -2.27 6.09
CA THR A 119 0.22 -3.49 5.55
C THR A 119 0.91 -4.33 6.63
N ALA A 120 1.38 -3.71 7.72
CA ALA A 120 1.88 -4.38 8.92
C ALA A 120 0.74 -4.95 9.80
N GLN A 121 -0.49 -4.96 9.29
CA GLN A 121 -1.71 -5.40 9.97
C GLN A 121 -2.15 -4.50 11.13
N ARG A 122 -1.77 -3.21 11.09
CA ARG A 122 -2.16 -2.23 12.10
C ARG A 122 -3.67 -2.07 12.18
N GLY A 123 -4.25 -2.13 13.37
CA GLY A 123 -5.71 -2.08 13.56
C GLY A 123 -6.47 -3.33 13.07
N MET A 124 -5.77 -4.35 12.58
CA MET A 124 -6.37 -5.61 12.12
C MET A 124 -5.40 -6.79 12.37
N GLY A 125 -4.86 -6.86 13.58
CA GLY A 125 -4.02 -7.95 14.07
C GLY A 125 -2.85 -7.48 14.94
N LEU A 126 -2.06 -6.51 14.47
CA LEU A 126 -0.91 -6.00 15.22
C LEU A 126 -1.40 -5.01 16.28
N ASP A 127 -1.27 -5.38 17.56
CA ASP A 127 -1.64 -4.55 18.69
C ASP A 127 -0.62 -3.43 18.95
N TRP A 128 -1.01 -2.45 19.79
CA TRP A 128 -0.17 -1.28 20.06
C TRP A 128 1.19 -1.66 20.67
N VAL A 129 1.23 -2.62 21.60
CA VAL A 129 2.46 -3.03 22.28
C VAL A 129 3.45 -3.62 21.27
N ALA A 130 2.99 -4.55 20.42
CA ALA A 130 3.82 -5.09 19.35
C ALA A 130 4.25 -4.01 18.34
N THR A 131 3.40 -3.01 18.11
CA THR A 131 3.73 -1.92 17.19
C THR A 131 4.80 -0.98 17.74
N GLN A 132 4.76 -0.61 19.01
CA GLN A 132 5.82 0.20 19.63
C GLN A 132 7.19 -0.47 19.45
N GLU A 133 7.25 -1.79 19.61
CA GLU A 133 8.48 -2.54 19.44
C GLU A 133 8.91 -2.63 17.97
N LEU A 134 7.97 -2.79 17.04
CA LEU A 134 8.25 -2.72 15.59
C LEU A 134 8.86 -1.37 15.20
N VAL A 135 8.25 -0.27 15.62
CA VAL A 135 8.74 1.10 15.38
C VAL A 135 10.16 1.25 15.94
N ARG A 136 10.38 0.87 17.20
CA ARG A 136 11.70 0.98 17.84
C ARG A 136 12.78 0.17 17.12
N ARG A 137 12.49 -1.09 16.79
CA ARG A 137 13.47 -2.00 16.15
C ARG A 137 13.76 -1.59 14.71
N SER A 138 12.72 -1.38 13.89
CA SER A 138 12.91 -1.02 12.48
C SER A 138 13.64 0.32 12.33
N SER A 139 13.37 1.29 13.21
CA SER A 139 14.08 2.57 13.20
C SER A 139 15.56 2.43 13.57
N ALA A 140 15.87 1.59 14.56
CA ALA A 140 17.25 1.31 14.94
C ALA A 140 18.03 0.61 13.80
N GLU A 141 17.41 -0.38 13.14
CA GLU A 141 17.99 -1.05 11.98
C GLU A 141 18.21 -0.06 10.83
N ALA A 142 17.21 0.77 10.50
CA ALA A 142 17.31 1.79 9.46
C ALA A 142 18.47 2.76 9.72
N ALA A 143 18.62 3.24 10.96
CA ALA A 143 19.72 4.11 11.36
C ALA A 143 21.09 3.43 11.21
N SER A 144 21.19 2.12 11.49
CA SER A 144 22.44 1.37 11.37
C SER A 144 22.98 1.25 9.94
N VAL A 145 22.09 1.31 8.95
CA VAL A 145 22.44 1.23 7.52
C VAL A 145 22.22 2.56 6.77
N GLY A 146 21.83 3.63 7.48
CA GLY A 146 21.53 4.93 6.87
C GLY A 146 20.34 4.91 5.92
N ALA A 147 19.38 4.00 6.13
CA ALA A 147 18.22 3.84 5.27
C ALA A 147 17.04 4.73 5.66
N ARG A 148 16.16 5.03 4.69
CA ARG A 148 14.98 5.85 4.92
C ARG A 148 13.86 5.02 5.55
N ILE A 149 13.27 5.55 6.62
CA ILE A 149 12.12 4.96 7.31
C ILE A 149 11.12 6.04 7.73
N ALA A 150 9.85 5.71 7.60
CA ALA A 150 8.74 6.48 8.16
C ALA A 150 7.76 5.51 8.83
N CYS A 151 7.23 5.86 9.99
CA CYS A 151 6.38 4.97 10.79
C CYS A 151 5.00 5.58 11.06
N GLY A 152 3.98 4.72 11.04
CA GLY A 152 2.59 5.09 11.32
C GLY A 152 2.32 5.48 12.77
N ALA A 153 1.76 6.68 12.97
CA ALA A 153 1.18 7.14 14.23
C ALA A 153 -0.33 7.34 14.05
N GLY A 154 -1.12 6.64 14.86
CA GLY A 154 -2.58 6.65 14.84
C GLY A 154 -3.17 6.75 16.24
N THR A 155 -4.26 6.02 16.47
CA THR A 155 -5.04 6.04 17.74
C THR A 155 -5.59 4.65 18.09
N ASP A 156 -5.03 3.62 17.49
CA ASP A 156 -5.47 2.22 17.59
C ASP A 156 -5.25 1.60 18.97
N GLN A 157 -4.60 2.31 19.91
CA GLN A 157 -4.56 1.92 21.32
C GLN A 157 -5.86 2.27 22.08
N LEU A 158 -6.72 3.12 21.50
CA LEU A 158 -8.01 3.46 22.09
C LEU A 158 -9.02 2.33 21.84
N ASP A 159 -9.74 1.98 22.90
CA ASP A 159 -10.93 1.16 22.80
C ASP A 159 -12.11 2.01 22.34
N LEU A 160 -12.60 1.74 21.12
CA LEU A 160 -13.69 2.49 20.53
C LEU A 160 -15.00 2.33 21.29
N ASP A 161 -15.22 1.19 21.97
CA ASP A 161 -16.48 0.92 22.66
C ASP A 161 -16.62 1.71 23.96
N THR A 162 -15.49 2.14 24.53
CA THR A 162 -15.44 2.92 25.77
C THR A 162 -15.02 4.37 25.55
N LEU A 163 -14.79 4.78 24.30
CA LEU A 163 -14.37 6.13 23.94
C LEU A 163 -15.47 7.16 24.27
N PRO A 164 -15.17 8.22 25.06
CA PRO A 164 -16.14 9.27 25.36
C PRO A 164 -16.57 10.05 24.11
N GLU A 165 -17.76 10.64 24.16
CA GLU A 165 -18.24 11.53 23.11
C GLU A 165 -17.83 13.00 23.33
N GLY A 166 -17.93 13.81 22.27
CA GLY A 166 -17.73 15.25 22.33
C GLY A 166 -16.31 15.64 22.74
N GLU A 167 -16.21 16.68 23.55
CA GLU A 167 -14.93 17.28 23.94
C GLU A 167 -13.96 16.30 24.61
N ALA A 168 -14.48 15.43 25.47
CA ALA A 168 -13.67 14.42 26.14
C ALA A 168 -13.14 13.36 25.15
N GLY A 169 -13.94 13.01 24.14
CA GLY A 169 -13.52 12.12 23.06
C GLY A 169 -12.41 12.72 22.21
N LEU A 170 -12.58 13.98 21.79
CA LEU A 170 -11.57 14.70 21.02
C LEU A 170 -10.25 14.84 21.79
N ALA A 171 -10.31 15.16 23.09
CA ALA A 171 -9.12 15.20 23.94
C ALA A 171 -8.41 13.84 24.02
N ALA A 172 -9.16 12.75 24.21
CA ALA A 172 -8.61 11.40 24.23
C ALA A 172 -7.94 11.02 22.91
N VAL A 173 -8.53 11.41 21.77
CA VAL A 173 -7.95 11.21 20.43
C VAL A 173 -6.64 12.00 20.27
N ILE A 174 -6.60 13.27 20.69
CA ILE A 174 -5.38 14.09 20.63
C ILE A 174 -4.26 13.48 21.48
N ASP A 175 -4.58 13.07 22.71
CA ASP A 175 -3.59 12.48 23.61
C ASP A 175 -3.05 11.15 23.08
N ALA A 176 -3.92 10.32 22.48
CA ALA A 176 -3.52 9.08 21.83
C ALA A 176 -2.60 9.32 20.63
N TYR A 177 -2.89 10.29 19.77
CA TYR A 177 -1.98 10.66 18.68
C TYR A 177 -0.64 11.15 19.22
N ARG A 178 -0.63 12.04 20.22
CA ARG A 178 0.62 12.57 20.81
C ARG A 178 1.51 11.47 21.37
N GLU A 179 0.93 10.47 22.04
CA GLU A 179 1.66 9.30 22.51
C GLU A 179 2.36 8.56 21.36
N GLN A 180 1.62 8.27 20.27
CA GLN A 180 2.19 7.55 19.14
C GLN A 180 3.21 8.38 18.35
N VAL A 181 2.94 9.68 18.15
CA VAL A 181 3.88 10.62 17.51
C VAL A 181 5.19 10.67 18.28
N ARG A 182 5.15 10.84 19.60
CA ARG A 182 6.36 10.79 20.45
C ARG A 182 7.08 9.47 20.33
N THR A 183 6.37 8.34 20.37
CA THR A 183 6.97 7.00 20.21
C THR A 183 7.75 6.89 18.89
N VAL A 184 7.19 7.38 17.78
CA VAL A 184 7.83 7.34 16.46
C VAL A 184 9.05 8.27 16.39
N GLN A 185 8.93 9.48 16.94
CA GLN A 185 10.00 10.49 16.93
C GLN A 185 11.17 10.09 17.83
N ASP A 186 10.89 9.59 19.03
CA ASP A 186 11.90 9.09 19.98
C ASP A 186 12.70 7.90 19.40
N ALA A 187 12.06 7.11 18.52
CA ALA A 187 12.74 6.05 17.76
C ALA A 187 13.59 6.59 16.59
N GLY A 188 13.49 7.87 16.25
CA GLY A 188 14.22 8.49 15.14
C GLY A 188 13.56 8.33 13.77
N SER A 189 12.29 7.90 13.69
CA SER A 189 11.54 7.70 12.43
C SER A 189 10.67 8.89 12.03
N GLN A 190 10.54 9.15 10.71
CA GLN A 190 9.61 10.17 10.22
C GLN A 190 8.18 9.73 10.55
N VAL A 191 7.33 10.65 10.99
CA VAL A 191 5.94 10.34 11.34
C VAL A 191 5.09 10.28 10.08
N ILE A 192 4.32 9.20 9.93
CA ILE A 192 3.16 9.13 9.06
C ILE A 192 1.92 9.26 9.94
N VAL A 193 1.20 10.38 9.85
CA VAL A 193 -0.05 10.59 10.61
C VAL A 193 -1.16 9.79 9.92
N MET A 194 -1.47 8.62 10.49
CA MET A 194 -2.49 7.72 10.00
C MET A 194 -3.89 8.27 10.26
N ALA A 195 -4.86 7.89 9.44
CA ALA A 195 -6.27 8.09 9.75
C ALA A 195 -6.68 7.36 11.03
N SER A 196 -7.62 7.92 11.78
CA SER A 196 -8.05 7.47 13.10
C SER A 196 -9.51 7.02 13.11
N ARG A 197 -9.76 5.73 13.37
CA ARG A 197 -11.13 5.23 13.63
C ARG A 197 -11.79 5.93 14.81
N ALA A 198 -11.00 6.27 15.84
CA ALA A 198 -11.48 6.99 17.01
C ALA A 198 -11.96 8.40 16.63
N LEU A 199 -11.19 9.13 15.81
CA LEU A 199 -11.56 10.45 15.31
C LEU A 199 -12.79 10.39 14.41
N ALA A 200 -12.85 9.43 13.48
CA ALA A 200 -14.01 9.21 12.62
C ALA A 200 -15.30 8.99 13.43
N ARG A 201 -15.19 8.32 14.60
CA ARG A 201 -16.31 8.07 15.50
C ARG A 201 -16.77 9.29 16.29
N VAL A 202 -15.85 10.17 16.72
CA VAL A 202 -16.18 11.27 17.67
C VAL A 202 -16.32 12.64 17.01
N ALA A 203 -15.72 12.86 15.84
CA ALA A 203 -15.80 14.12 15.13
C ALA A 203 -17.22 14.40 14.63
N ARG A 204 -17.63 15.66 14.68
CA ARG A 204 -18.95 16.13 14.21
C ARG A 204 -18.89 16.89 12.89
N GLY A 205 -17.69 17.18 12.40
CA GLY A 205 -17.46 17.89 11.13
C GLY A 205 -16.01 18.31 10.97
N ALA A 206 -15.74 19.06 9.89
CA ALA A 206 -14.40 19.49 9.51
C ALA A 206 -13.62 20.25 10.61
N ASP A 207 -14.31 21.05 11.42
CA ASP A 207 -13.67 21.84 12.50
C ASP A 207 -13.01 20.94 13.57
N ASP A 208 -13.61 19.79 13.88
CA ASP A 208 -13.03 18.83 14.82
C ASP A 208 -11.78 18.15 14.24
N TYR A 209 -11.79 17.85 12.94
CA TYR A 209 -10.60 17.34 12.24
C TYR A 209 -9.48 18.39 12.25
N ALA A 210 -9.78 19.63 11.88
CA ALA A 210 -8.79 20.71 11.89
C ALA A 210 -8.17 20.87 13.27
N ARG A 211 -8.99 20.93 14.32
CA ARG A 211 -8.53 21.06 15.71
C ARG A 211 -7.62 19.91 16.15
N VAL A 212 -7.98 18.67 15.82
CA VAL A 212 -7.17 17.50 16.19
C VAL A 212 -5.85 17.52 15.42
N TYR A 213 -5.88 17.71 14.11
CA TYR A 213 -4.66 17.74 13.31
C TYR A 213 -3.76 18.93 13.63
N ASP A 214 -4.29 20.10 14.00
CA ASP A 214 -3.52 21.23 14.54
C ASP A 214 -2.68 20.80 15.75
N ALA A 215 -3.30 20.09 16.70
CA ALA A 215 -2.63 19.64 17.91
C ALA A 215 -1.57 18.56 17.61
N VAL A 216 -1.83 17.68 16.64
CA VAL A 216 -0.91 16.61 16.23
C VAL A 216 0.29 17.19 15.48
N LEU A 217 0.07 18.09 14.52
CA LEU A 217 1.13 18.73 13.73
C LEU A 217 2.00 19.66 14.59
N ALA A 218 1.45 20.25 15.65
CA ALA A 218 2.22 21.02 16.63
C ALA A 218 3.16 20.15 17.49
N GLU A 219 2.86 18.87 17.69
CA GLU A 219 3.73 17.91 18.39
C GLU A 219 4.89 17.44 17.51
N ALA A 220 4.76 17.57 16.19
CA ALA A 220 5.72 17.03 15.23
C ALA A 220 7.05 17.81 15.23
N ASP A 221 8.18 17.12 15.44
CA ASP A 221 9.51 17.73 15.47
C ASP A 221 10.12 17.97 14.07
N ARG A 222 9.57 17.30 13.06
CA ARG A 222 9.92 17.44 11.64
C ARG A 222 8.70 17.24 10.74
N PRO A 223 8.77 17.61 9.45
CA PRO A 223 7.66 17.43 8.53
C PRO A 223 7.14 15.99 8.44
N VAL A 224 5.84 15.82 8.60
CA VAL A 224 5.14 14.52 8.62
C VAL A 224 4.60 14.16 7.24
N VAL A 225 4.25 12.88 7.05
CA VAL A 225 3.40 12.46 5.93
C VAL A 225 1.97 12.32 6.43
N LEU A 226 1.01 13.03 5.85
CA LEU A 226 -0.41 12.81 6.16
C LEU A 226 -0.94 11.61 5.38
N HIS A 227 -1.72 10.75 6.00
CA HIS A 227 -2.30 9.58 5.34
C HIS A 227 -3.83 9.63 5.33
N TRP A 228 -4.41 9.75 4.14
CA TRP A 228 -5.84 9.58 3.91
C TRP A 228 -6.11 8.17 3.37
N LEU A 229 -6.68 7.33 4.23
CA LEU A 229 -7.07 5.96 3.92
C LEU A 229 -8.57 5.88 3.62
N GLY A 230 -8.95 5.31 2.46
CA GLY A 230 -10.34 5.16 2.08
C GLY A 230 -11.05 3.93 2.68
N THR A 231 -12.38 3.91 2.59
CA THR A 231 -13.25 2.90 3.21
C THR A 231 -13.12 1.49 2.63
N MET A 232 -12.57 1.34 1.43
CA MET A 232 -12.25 0.04 0.84
C MET A 232 -11.16 -0.71 1.62
N PHE A 233 -10.26 0.03 2.28
CA PHE A 233 -9.23 -0.51 3.17
C PHE A 233 -9.71 -0.59 4.61
N ASP A 234 -10.50 0.38 5.06
CA ASP A 234 -11.03 0.40 6.42
C ASP A 234 -12.42 1.03 6.47
N PRO A 235 -13.49 0.22 6.49
CA PRO A 235 -14.86 0.73 6.52
C PRO A 235 -15.18 1.63 7.72
N ALA A 236 -14.41 1.53 8.82
CA ALA A 236 -14.62 2.37 10.00
C ALA A 236 -14.12 3.81 9.82
N LEU A 237 -13.57 4.15 8.66
CA LEU A 237 -13.15 5.50 8.27
C LEU A 237 -14.17 6.21 7.36
N GLU A 238 -15.42 5.74 7.33
CA GLU A 238 -16.50 6.44 6.62
C GLU A 238 -16.62 7.90 7.10
N GLY A 239 -16.88 8.82 6.16
CA GLY A 239 -16.96 10.25 6.45
C GLY A 239 -15.67 10.93 6.87
N TYR A 240 -14.48 10.31 6.70
CA TYR A 240 -13.21 10.92 7.10
C TYR A 240 -13.02 12.31 6.47
N TRP A 241 -12.50 13.25 7.26
CA TRP A 241 -12.49 14.70 6.99
C TRP A 241 -13.85 15.40 7.12
N GLY A 242 -14.84 14.74 7.69
CA GLY A 242 -16.13 15.34 8.09
C GLY A 242 -17.20 15.34 6.99
N SER A 243 -17.02 14.55 5.93
CA SER A 243 -17.98 14.47 4.81
C SER A 243 -17.82 13.18 4.01
N ASP A 244 -18.93 12.59 3.57
CA ASP A 244 -18.95 11.48 2.60
C ASP A 244 -18.80 11.96 1.14
N ASP A 245 -19.04 13.25 0.88
CA ASP A 245 -18.68 13.86 -0.40
C ASP A 245 -17.16 14.05 -0.47
N VAL A 246 -16.50 13.26 -1.32
CA VAL A 246 -15.05 13.30 -1.55
C VAL A 246 -14.57 14.70 -1.89
N ALA A 247 -15.34 15.47 -2.68
CA ALA A 247 -14.92 16.83 -3.05
C ALA A 247 -14.91 17.77 -1.83
N ALA A 248 -15.87 17.64 -0.91
CA ALA A 248 -15.88 18.39 0.34
C ALA A 248 -14.77 17.95 1.30
N ALA A 249 -14.57 16.65 1.49
CA ALA A 249 -13.47 16.10 2.28
C ALA A 249 -12.10 16.57 1.77
N THR A 250 -11.94 16.64 0.44
CA THR A 250 -10.72 17.14 -0.21
C THR A 250 -10.45 18.60 0.13
N ARG A 251 -11.48 19.45 0.16
CA ARG A 251 -11.31 20.87 0.56
C ARG A 251 -10.83 20.97 2.00
N THR A 252 -11.45 20.25 2.93
CA THR A 252 -11.00 20.20 4.33
C THR A 252 -9.55 19.74 4.43
N PHE A 253 -9.19 18.70 3.67
CA PHE A 253 -7.83 18.18 3.64
C PHE A 253 -6.82 19.19 3.07
N THR A 254 -7.12 19.85 1.95
CA THR A 254 -6.20 20.81 1.33
C THR A 254 -6.12 22.12 2.11
N ASP A 255 -7.17 22.54 2.81
CA ASP A 255 -7.13 23.68 3.72
C ASP A 255 -6.21 23.42 4.93
N LEU A 256 -6.25 22.21 5.50
CA LEU A 256 -5.29 21.79 6.53
C LEU A 256 -3.85 21.82 5.99
N ILE A 257 -3.61 21.30 4.77
CA ILE A 257 -2.29 21.29 4.15
C ILE A 257 -1.76 22.71 3.96
N ARG A 258 -2.60 23.64 3.47
CA ARG A 258 -2.22 25.06 3.31
C ARG A 258 -1.86 25.70 4.66
N ALA A 259 -2.66 25.43 5.69
CA ALA A 259 -2.44 26.01 7.02
C ALA A 259 -1.13 25.53 7.68
N HIS A 260 -0.68 24.31 7.35
CA HIS A 260 0.46 23.66 7.99
C HIS A 260 1.54 23.22 7.00
N GLN A 261 1.69 23.90 5.87
CA GLN A 261 2.56 23.46 4.77
C GLN A 261 3.99 23.12 5.25
N GLY A 262 4.58 23.99 6.07
CA GLY A 262 5.93 23.79 6.64
C GLY A 262 6.08 22.60 7.61
N ARG A 263 4.98 21.93 7.97
CA ARG A 263 4.95 20.73 8.82
C ARG A 263 4.63 19.46 8.04
N ILE A 264 4.47 19.54 6.72
CA ILE A 264 4.02 18.42 5.90
C ILE A 264 5.05 18.17 4.79
N ASP A 265 5.73 17.02 4.86
CA ASP A 265 6.63 16.54 3.79
C ASP A 265 5.82 16.10 2.57
N GLY A 266 4.67 15.48 2.81
CA GLY A 266 3.77 15.05 1.76
C GLY A 266 2.50 14.42 2.29
N VAL A 267 1.69 13.95 1.36
CA VAL A 267 0.44 13.26 1.65
C VAL A 267 0.36 11.95 0.88
N LYS A 268 -0.12 10.91 1.55
CA LYS A 268 -0.52 9.64 0.93
C LYS A 268 -2.04 9.58 0.85
N VAL A 269 -2.56 9.38 -0.36
CA VAL A 269 -4.01 9.23 -0.59
C VAL A 269 -4.29 7.83 -1.14
N SER A 270 -5.14 7.08 -0.45
CA SER A 270 -5.45 5.68 -0.76
C SER A 270 -6.95 5.52 -1.03
N LEU A 271 -7.42 6.17 -2.10
CA LEU A 271 -8.83 6.15 -2.53
C LEU A 271 -9.07 5.28 -3.79
N LEU A 272 -8.01 4.75 -4.40
CA LEU A 272 -8.05 3.97 -5.65
C LEU A 272 -8.74 4.72 -6.81
N ASP A 273 -8.56 6.05 -6.84
CA ASP A 273 -9.09 6.95 -7.86
C ASP A 273 -7.95 7.82 -8.43
N ALA A 274 -7.41 7.38 -9.57
CA ALA A 274 -6.31 8.06 -10.25
C ALA A 274 -6.67 9.49 -10.69
N ALA A 275 -7.92 9.75 -11.10
CA ALA A 275 -8.32 11.08 -11.55
C ALA A 275 -8.35 12.07 -10.39
N HIS A 276 -8.86 11.62 -9.23
CA HIS A 276 -8.79 12.37 -7.99
C HIS A 276 -7.34 12.65 -7.56
N GLU A 277 -6.47 11.64 -7.61
CA GLU A 277 -5.05 11.80 -7.26
C GLU A 277 -4.35 12.82 -8.18
N ILE A 278 -4.56 12.74 -9.49
CA ILE A 278 -3.98 13.67 -10.48
C ILE A 278 -4.44 15.11 -10.22
N ALA A 279 -5.73 15.31 -9.90
CA ALA A 279 -6.24 16.64 -9.55
C ALA A 279 -5.56 17.17 -8.28
N LEU A 280 -5.41 16.33 -7.26
CA LEU A 280 -4.77 16.69 -5.99
C LEU A 280 -3.29 17.06 -6.16
N ARG A 281 -2.46 16.28 -6.89
CA ARG A 281 -1.04 16.67 -7.09
C ARG A 281 -0.90 18.01 -7.79
N ARG A 282 -1.79 18.32 -8.74
CA ARG A 282 -1.77 19.61 -9.45
C ARG A 282 -2.15 20.76 -8.53
N GLU A 283 -3.10 20.55 -7.63
CA GLU A 283 -3.45 21.51 -6.58
C GLU A 283 -2.28 21.73 -5.62
N LEU A 284 -1.65 20.66 -5.12
CA LEU A 284 -0.48 20.74 -4.25
C LEU A 284 0.71 21.45 -4.92
N ALA A 285 0.92 21.24 -6.23
CA ALA A 285 1.95 21.92 -6.99
C ALA A 285 1.74 23.45 -7.12
N THR A 286 0.55 23.96 -6.79
CA THR A 286 0.26 25.41 -6.77
C THR A 286 0.64 26.08 -5.46
N LEU A 287 0.97 25.31 -4.42
CA LEU A 287 1.41 25.85 -3.13
C LEU A 287 2.75 26.57 -3.29
N ASP A 288 2.91 27.70 -2.62
CA ASP A 288 4.15 28.49 -2.65
C ASP A 288 5.28 27.73 -1.94
N PRO A 289 6.32 27.25 -2.65
CA PRO A 289 7.40 26.49 -2.03
C PRO A 289 8.19 27.32 -1.00
N GLU A 290 8.22 28.65 -1.13
CA GLU A 290 8.94 29.53 -0.20
C GLU A 290 8.18 29.69 1.14
N ALA A 291 6.87 29.46 1.16
CA ALA A 291 6.05 29.58 2.36
C ALA A 291 6.19 28.38 3.31
N GLY A 292 6.49 27.18 2.79
CA GLY A 292 6.51 25.96 3.60
C GLY A 292 7.16 24.73 2.96
N GLY A 293 7.89 24.87 1.85
CA GLY A 293 8.43 23.75 1.09
C GLY A 293 7.40 23.09 0.17
N ALA A 294 7.87 22.27 -0.76
CA ALA A 294 6.99 21.51 -1.65
C ALA A 294 6.34 20.34 -0.89
N VAL A 295 5.00 20.23 -0.97
CA VAL A 295 4.26 19.10 -0.42
C VAL A 295 4.17 18.00 -1.47
N ARG A 296 4.76 16.84 -1.18
CA ARG A 296 4.75 15.68 -2.08
C ARG A 296 3.39 15.01 -2.10
N LEU A 297 3.00 14.45 -3.25
CA LEU A 297 1.95 13.45 -3.33
C LEU A 297 2.59 12.07 -3.43
N TYR A 298 2.48 11.28 -2.37
CA TYR A 298 2.82 9.86 -2.38
C TYR A 298 1.59 9.09 -2.85
N THR A 299 1.66 8.44 -4.01
CA THR A 299 0.56 7.58 -4.43
C THR A 299 0.36 6.45 -3.41
N GLY A 300 -0.88 6.30 -2.96
CA GLY A 300 -1.37 5.16 -2.20
C GLY A 300 -2.28 4.27 -3.05
N ASP A 301 -2.28 4.47 -4.36
CA ASP A 301 -3.13 3.76 -5.32
C ASP A 301 -2.42 2.52 -5.86
N ASP A 302 -2.64 1.38 -5.20
CA ASP A 302 -2.08 0.09 -5.60
C ASP A 302 -2.71 -0.49 -6.89
N PHE A 303 -3.69 0.19 -7.50
CA PHE A 303 -4.28 -0.19 -8.79
C PHE A 303 -3.64 0.55 -9.96
N ASN A 304 -3.32 1.83 -9.77
CA ASN A 304 -2.96 2.76 -10.83
C ASN A 304 -1.53 3.33 -10.67
N TYR A 305 -0.74 2.79 -9.75
CA TYR A 305 0.64 3.24 -9.51
C TYR A 305 1.54 3.36 -10.76
N PRO A 306 1.47 2.54 -11.82
CA PRO A 306 2.38 2.69 -12.96
C PRO A 306 2.25 4.06 -13.64
N GLU A 307 1.01 4.48 -13.94
CA GLU A 307 0.76 5.76 -14.61
C GLU A 307 0.97 6.96 -13.66
N LEU A 308 0.64 6.80 -12.38
CA LEU A 308 0.76 7.87 -11.39
C LEU A 308 2.22 8.21 -11.09
N ILE A 309 3.08 7.19 -10.98
CA ILE A 309 4.52 7.34 -10.74
C ILE A 309 5.25 7.82 -12.00
N ALA A 310 4.88 7.29 -13.19
CA ALA A 310 5.43 7.78 -14.45
C ALA A 310 5.09 9.26 -14.64
N GLY A 311 3.87 9.66 -14.29
CA GLY A 311 3.40 11.03 -14.36
C GLY A 311 2.88 11.44 -15.73
N ASP A 312 2.58 12.73 -15.84
CA ASP A 312 2.16 13.39 -17.06
C ASP A 312 3.00 14.66 -17.31
N GLU A 313 2.64 15.45 -18.31
CA GLU A 313 3.33 16.70 -18.66
C GLU A 313 3.36 17.76 -17.54
N GLN A 314 2.49 17.64 -16.53
CA GLN A 314 2.37 18.58 -15.42
C GLN A 314 3.10 18.09 -14.16
N GLY A 315 3.39 16.80 -14.04
CA GLY A 315 4.11 16.25 -12.91
C GLY A 315 3.84 14.77 -12.67
N HIS A 316 4.36 14.27 -11.56
CA HIS A 316 4.27 12.87 -11.16
C HIS A 316 3.94 12.76 -9.67
N SER A 317 3.54 11.58 -9.23
CA SER A 317 3.46 11.22 -7.81
C SER A 317 4.75 10.50 -7.38
N ASP A 318 5.19 10.76 -6.16
CA ASP A 318 6.08 9.89 -5.40
C ASP A 318 5.31 8.62 -4.97
N ALA A 319 5.91 7.69 -4.22
CA ALA A 319 5.26 6.42 -3.88
C ALA A 319 5.32 6.07 -2.38
N LEU A 320 4.19 5.63 -1.82
CA LEU A 320 4.10 4.96 -0.52
C LEU A 320 3.06 3.84 -0.60
N LEU A 321 3.48 2.68 -1.10
CA LEU A 321 2.59 1.64 -1.60
C LEU A 321 2.73 0.32 -0.85
N GLY A 322 1.62 -0.40 -0.68
CA GLY A 322 1.65 -1.77 -0.17
C GLY A 322 2.18 -2.74 -1.22
N ILE A 323 1.81 -2.55 -2.49
CA ILE A 323 2.28 -3.39 -3.59
C ILE A 323 3.80 -3.34 -3.73
N PHE A 324 4.45 -2.21 -3.39
CA PHE A 324 5.91 -2.10 -3.40
C PHE A 324 6.62 -3.03 -2.41
N ALA A 325 5.95 -3.52 -1.36
CA ALA A 325 6.52 -4.59 -0.55
C ALA A 325 6.54 -5.92 -1.32
N ALA A 326 5.52 -6.22 -2.13
CA ALA A 326 5.51 -7.43 -2.95
C ALA A 326 6.43 -7.33 -4.18
N ILE A 327 6.58 -6.13 -4.75
CA ILE A 327 7.26 -5.92 -6.05
C ILE A 327 8.58 -5.14 -5.94
N TYR A 328 9.18 -5.01 -4.74
CA TYR A 328 10.36 -4.17 -4.53
C TYR A 328 11.50 -4.36 -5.56
N PRO A 329 11.81 -5.56 -6.09
CA PRO A 329 12.85 -5.71 -7.11
C PRO A 329 12.48 -4.99 -8.42
N ALA A 330 11.26 -5.20 -8.89
CA ALA A 330 10.74 -4.57 -10.11
C ALA A 330 10.56 -3.06 -9.92
N ALA A 331 10.01 -2.62 -8.79
CA ALA A 331 9.85 -1.21 -8.45
C ALA A 331 11.20 -0.49 -8.42
N SER A 332 12.21 -1.05 -7.76
CA SER A 332 13.55 -0.49 -7.74
C SER A 332 14.17 -0.37 -9.14
N THR A 333 14.02 -1.41 -9.96
CA THR A 333 14.53 -1.41 -11.34
C THR A 333 13.84 -0.35 -12.19
N ALA A 334 12.52 -0.16 -12.01
CA ALA A 334 11.77 0.88 -12.69
C ALA A 334 12.23 2.30 -12.28
N LEU A 335 12.45 2.51 -10.98
CA LEU A 335 12.93 3.79 -10.46
C LEU A 335 14.34 4.12 -10.96
N GLN A 336 15.22 3.13 -11.09
CA GLN A 336 16.53 3.30 -11.74
C GLN A 336 16.41 3.71 -13.21
N ALA A 337 15.41 3.21 -13.94
CA ALA A 337 15.15 3.63 -15.32
C ALA A 337 14.67 5.09 -15.39
N PHE A 338 13.83 5.53 -14.45
CA PHE A 338 13.45 6.95 -14.34
C PHE A 338 14.66 7.84 -14.04
N ASP A 339 15.56 7.45 -13.13
CA ASP A 339 16.82 8.15 -12.84
C ASP A 339 17.75 8.22 -14.06
N ALA A 340 17.74 7.18 -14.90
CA ALA A 340 18.52 7.13 -16.14
C ALA A 340 17.91 7.94 -17.30
N GLY A 341 16.77 8.60 -17.10
CA GLY A 341 16.08 9.36 -18.14
C GLY A 341 15.32 8.52 -19.15
N ASP A 342 14.97 7.28 -18.81
CA ASP A 342 14.15 6.36 -19.63
C ASP A 342 12.77 6.11 -18.98
N PRO A 343 11.85 7.10 -19.04
CA PRO A 343 10.54 6.97 -18.42
C PRO A 343 9.66 5.93 -19.10
N ALA A 344 9.90 5.63 -20.39
CA ALA A 344 9.17 4.59 -21.11
C ALA A 344 9.49 3.22 -20.53
N ARG A 345 10.77 2.93 -20.27
CA ARG A 345 11.20 1.70 -19.62
C ARG A 345 10.73 1.60 -18.18
N GLY A 346 10.83 2.70 -17.41
CA GLY A 346 10.33 2.74 -16.03
C GLY A 346 8.85 2.41 -15.95
N HIS A 347 8.04 3.03 -16.82
CA HIS A 347 6.62 2.72 -16.93
C HIS A 347 6.35 1.28 -17.38
N GLU A 348 7.05 0.78 -18.40
CA GLU A 348 6.89 -0.60 -18.89
C GLU A 348 7.11 -1.64 -17.78
N ILE A 349 8.15 -1.46 -16.94
CA ILE A 349 8.43 -2.35 -15.82
C ILE A 349 7.29 -2.29 -14.79
N LEU A 350 6.85 -1.10 -14.36
CA LEU A 350 5.74 -0.99 -13.40
C LEU A 350 4.44 -1.58 -13.97
N ALA A 351 4.11 -1.27 -15.23
CA ALA A 351 2.91 -1.78 -15.90
C ALA A 351 2.90 -3.31 -16.00
N SER A 352 4.08 -3.95 -16.10
CA SER A 352 4.18 -5.42 -16.11
C SER A 352 3.74 -6.08 -14.80
N THR A 353 3.71 -5.32 -13.71
CA THR A 353 3.28 -5.79 -12.39
C THR A 353 1.83 -5.43 -12.06
N GLU A 354 1.18 -4.60 -12.87
CA GLU A 354 -0.12 -4.00 -12.55
C GLU A 354 -1.22 -5.05 -12.35
N ALA A 355 -1.24 -6.09 -13.18
CA ALA A 355 -2.21 -7.18 -13.06
C ALA A 355 -2.06 -7.94 -11.73
N LEU A 356 -0.82 -8.13 -11.25
CA LEU A 356 -0.55 -8.70 -9.93
C LEU A 356 -1.03 -7.76 -8.82
N GLY A 357 -0.73 -6.46 -8.92
CA GLY A 357 -1.19 -5.44 -7.98
C GLY A 357 -2.71 -5.43 -7.83
N ARG A 358 -3.43 -5.28 -8.94
CA ARG A 358 -4.90 -5.30 -8.96
C ARG A 358 -5.48 -6.59 -8.36
N HIS A 359 -4.86 -7.74 -8.60
CA HIS A 359 -5.31 -9.02 -8.05
C HIS A 359 -5.07 -9.15 -6.55
N ILE A 360 -3.88 -8.76 -6.06
CA ILE A 360 -3.56 -8.74 -4.62
C ILE A 360 -4.57 -7.85 -3.88
N PHE A 361 -4.89 -6.70 -4.44
CA PHE A 361 -5.78 -5.68 -3.86
C PHE A 361 -7.26 -5.84 -4.26
N ALA A 362 -7.63 -6.94 -4.91
CA ALA A 362 -9.02 -7.20 -5.31
C ALA A 362 -9.98 -7.22 -4.11
N ALA A 363 -11.24 -6.84 -4.33
CA ALA A 363 -12.25 -6.84 -3.28
C ALA A 363 -12.43 -8.23 -2.63
N PRO A 364 -12.66 -8.33 -1.30
CA PRO A 364 -12.51 -7.28 -0.29
C PRO A 364 -11.04 -6.84 -0.11
N THR A 365 -10.78 -5.54 -0.33
CA THR A 365 -9.42 -5.00 -0.50
C THR A 365 -8.58 -5.13 0.75
N TYR A 366 -9.14 -4.94 1.95
CA TYR A 366 -8.44 -5.01 3.24
C TYR A 366 -7.74 -6.36 3.56
N TYR A 367 -7.95 -7.41 2.75
CA TYR A 367 -7.18 -8.66 2.81
C TYR A 367 -5.95 -8.71 1.89
N TYR A 368 -5.58 -7.62 1.21
CA TYR A 368 -4.43 -7.57 0.29
C TYR A 368 -3.11 -8.02 0.94
N LYS A 369 -2.91 -7.71 2.22
CA LYS A 369 -1.80 -8.16 3.06
C LYS A 369 -1.60 -9.68 3.04
N THR A 370 -2.67 -10.46 2.84
CA THR A 370 -2.58 -11.92 2.64
C THR A 370 -1.78 -12.26 1.38
N GLY A 371 -2.03 -11.54 0.29
CA GLY A 371 -1.29 -11.71 -0.96
C GLY A 371 0.17 -11.28 -0.85
N ILE A 372 0.46 -10.19 -0.12
CA ILE A 372 1.83 -9.74 0.14
C ILE A 372 2.60 -10.79 0.96
N ALA A 373 2.05 -11.25 2.08
CA ALA A 373 2.66 -12.30 2.89
C ALA A 373 2.79 -13.63 2.12
N PHE A 374 1.82 -13.95 1.26
CA PHE A 374 1.89 -15.14 0.42
C PHE A 374 3.07 -15.06 -0.56
N LEU A 375 3.27 -13.94 -1.24
CA LEU A 375 4.41 -13.77 -2.14
C LEU A 375 5.76 -13.73 -1.38
N SER A 376 5.78 -13.09 -0.22
CA SER A 376 6.91 -13.14 0.73
C SER A 376 7.27 -14.59 1.08
N TRP A 377 6.26 -15.43 1.35
CA TRP A 377 6.46 -16.86 1.56
C TRP A 377 6.92 -17.58 0.30
N LEU A 378 6.33 -17.37 -0.87
CA LEU A 378 6.80 -18.06 -2.08
C LEU A 378 8.29 -17.79 -2.38
N ASN A 379 8.76 -16.56 -2.11
CA ASN A 379 10.14 -16.13 -2.30
C ASN A 379 11.08 -16.43 -1.12
N GLY A 380 10.64 -17.19 -0.12
CA GLY A 380 11.52 -17.66 0.96
C GLY A 380 11.81 -16.65 2.06
N HIS A 381 11.09 -15.53 2.13
CA HIS A 381 11.33 -14.46 3.11
C HIS A 381 10.65 -14.72 4.46
N GLN A 382 9.69 -15.63 4.50
CA GLN A 382 9.13 -16.19 5.72
C GLN A 382 9.16 -17.72 5.67
N THR A 383 9.38 -18.37 6.81
CA THR A 383 9.52 -19.84 6.87
C THR A 383 8.19 -20.55 6.60
N GLY A 384 7.09 -20.05 7.18
CA GLY A 384 5.74 -20.58 6.98
C GLY A 384 4.78 -19.53 6.44
N PHE A 385 3.69 -19.95 5.78
CA PHE A 385 2.60 -19.06 5.38
C PHE A 385 1.63 -18.87 6.55
N GLN A 386 2.07 -18.08 7.53
CA GLN A 386 1.27 -17.64 8.67
C GLN A 386 1.31 -16.12 8.78
N MET A 387 0.26 -15.56 9.34
CA MET A 387 0.09 -14.14 9.57
C MET A 387 -0.45 -13.89 10.97
N VAL A 388 -0.20 -12.68 11.49
CA VAL A 388 -0.80 -12.22 12.75
C VAL A 388 -2.34 -12.32 12.65
N GLY A 389 -3.00 -12.74 13.72
CA GLY A 389 -4.46 -12.88 13.76
C GLY A 389 -5.03 -13.94 12.80
N GLY A 390 -4.20 -14.87 12.31
CA GLY A 390 -4.65 -15.98 11.46
C GLY A 390 -5.01 -15.55 10.04
N LEU A 391 -4.57 -14.37 9.61
CA LEU A 391 -5.01 -13.75 8.36
C LEU A 391 -4.48 -14.41 7.09
N GLN A 392 -3.66 -15.46 7.18
CA GLN A 392 -3.30 -16.29 6.03
C GLN A 392 -4.52 -16.91 5.32
N SER A 393 -5.66 -17.04 6.01
CA SER A 393 -6.94 -17.47 5.42
C SER A 393 -7.77 -16.34 4.81
N GLY A 394 -7.25 -15.11 4.71
CA GLY A 394 -7.96 -13.95 4.17
C GLY A 394 -8.25 -14.03 2.66
N ARG A 395 -7.62 -14.98 1.96
CA ARG A 395 -7.84 -15.24 0.53
C ARG A 395 -8.08 -16.72 0.27
N SER A 396 -8.89 -17.01 -0.74
CA SER A 396 -9.24 -18.37 -1.13
C SER A 396 -8.09 -19.04 -1.89
N VAL A 397 -8.08 -20.38 -1.93
CA VAL A 397 -7.09 -21.14 -2.71
C VAL A 397 -7.09 -20.74 -4.19
N PRO A 398 -8.24 -20.59 -4.89
CA PRO A 398 -8.25 -20.08 -6.27
C PRO A 398 -7.58 -18.71 -6.42
N HIS A 399 -7.78 -17.80 -5.45
CA HIS A 399 -7.13 -16.48 -5.47
C HIS A 399 -5.61 -16.60 -5.35
N LEU A 400 -5.12 -17.42 -4.43
CA LEU A 400 -3.67 -17.65 -4.25
C LEU A 400 -3.04 -18.33 -5.47
N VAL A 401 -3.76 -19.24 -6.14
CA VAL A 401 -3.29 -19.87 -7.39
C VAL A 401 -3.16 -18.83 -8.50
N GLU A 402 -4.14 -17.93 -8.65
CA GLU A 402 -4.02 -16.86 -9.67
C GLU A 402 -2.93 -15.84 -9.32
N LEU A 403 -2.75 -15.53 -8.04
CA LEU A 403 -1.63 -14.69 -7.58
C LEU A 403 -0.29 -15.31 -7.98
N PHE A 404 -0.11 -16.62 -7.77
CA PHE A 404 1.08 -17.35 -8.19
C PHE A 404 1.33 -17.21 -9.70
N ARG A 405 0.29 -17.37 -10.55
CA ARG A 405 0.42 -17.17 -12.01
C ARG A 405 0.81 -15.74 -12.38
N LEU A 406 0.19 -14.76 -11.72
CA LEU A 406 0.48 -13.34 -11.96
C LEU A 406 1.88 -12.95 -11.53
N ALA A 407 2.36 -13.50 -10.40
CA ALA A 407 3.72 -13.29 -9.92
C ALA A 407 4.75 -13.92 -10.88
N ASP A 408 4.47 -15.11 -11.41
CA ASP A 408 5.28 -15.76 -12.44
C ASP A 408 5.37 -14.90 -13.71
N ARG A 409 4.23 -14.49 -14.27
CA ARG A 409 4.18 -13.61 -15.46
C ARG A 409 4.90 -12.28 -15.26
N ALA A 410 4.86 -11.75 -14.04
CA ALA A 410 5.54 -10.52 -13.67
C ALA A 410 7.01 -10.73 -13.29
N GLY A 411 7.56 -11.94 -13.39
CA GLY A 411 8.97 -12.25 -13.07
C GLY A 411 9.31 -12.13 -11.59
N LEU A 412 8.33 -12.21 -10.70
CA LEU A 412 8.45 -11.97 -9.26
C LEU A 412 8.51 -13.25 -8.42
N LEU A 413 8.56 -14.42 -9.06
CA LEU A 413 9.01 -15.67 -8.42
C LEU A 413 10.53 -15.74 -8.52
N LEU A 414 11.22 -15.27 -7.48
CA LEU A 414 12.67 -15.03 -7.49
C LEU A 414 13.51 -16.33 -7.44
N ASP A 415 12.90 -17.41 -6.96
CA ASP A 415 13.43 -18.77 -6.96
C ASP A 415 12.30 -19.71 -7.45
N PRO A 416 12.17 -19.95 -8.77
CA PRO A 416 11.09 -20.76 -9.32
C PRO A 416 11.01 -22.19 -8.73
N PRO A 417 12.12 -22.93 -8.51
CA PRO A 417 12.09 -24.20 -7.79
C PRO A 417 11.46 -24.12 -6.39
N LEU A 418 11.86 -23.13 -5.58
CA LEU A 418 11.31 -22.93 -4.24
C LEU A 418 9.82 -22.57 -4.29
N ALA A 419 9.44 -21.64 -5.17
CA ALA A 419 8.07 -21.19 -5.33
C ALA A 419 7.15 -22.36 -5.76
N ALA A 420 7.59 -23.16 -6.75
CA ALA A 420 6.86 -24.36 -7.19
C ALA A 420 6.69 -25.38 -6.06
N HIS A 421 7.74 -25.61 -5.27
CA HIS A 421 7.69 -26.51 -4.12
C HIS A 421 6.67 -26.02 -3.08
N ARG A 422 6.74 -24.74 -2.68
CA ARG A 422 5.84 -24.15 -1.69
C ARG A 422 4.40 -24.15 -2.18
N MET A 423 4.17 -23.78 -3.43
CA MET A 423 2.83 -23.80 -4.03
C MET A 423 2.23 -25.21 -4.00
N ARG A 424 3.00 -26.24 -4.40
CA ARG A 424 2.54 -27.64 -4.30
C ARG A 424 2.17 -28.01 -2.87
N SER A 425 3.02 -27.69 -1.89
CA SER A 425 2.75 -28.01 -0.48
C SER A 425 1.45 -27.35 0.03
N LEU A 426 1.17 -26.09 -0.36
CA LEU A 426 -0.11 -25.44 -0.04
C LEU A 426 -1.28 -26.21 -0.65
N LEU A 427 -1.18 -26.59 -1.92
CA LEU A 427 -2.24 -27.30 -2.63
C LEU A 427 -2.50 -28.71 -2.06
N GLU A 428 -1.44 -29.40 -1.59
CA GLU A 428 -1.56 -30.70 -0.91
C GLU A 428 -2.34 -30.55 0.40
N VAL A 429 -2.00 -29.56 1.22
CA VAL A 429 -2.73 -29.25 2.47
C VAL A 429 -4.18 -28.84 2.18
N ALA A 430 -4.41 -28.07 1.10
CA ALA A 430 -5.75 -27.69 0.66
C ALA A 430 -6.56 -28.85 0.04
N GLY A 431 -5.93 -29.99 -0.25
CA GLY A 431 -6.60 -31.17 -0.79
C GLY A 431 -6.99 -31.08 -2.27
N VAL A 432 -6.28 -30.28 -3.06
CA VAL A 432 -6.62 -29.98 -4.48
C VAL A 432 -5.58 -30.49 -5.49
N THR A 433 -4.67 -31.37 -5.07
CA THR A 433 -3.62 -31.99 -5.92
C THR A 433 -4.00 -33.32 -6.55
N ARG A 434 -5.26 -33.77 -6.39
CA ARG A 434 -5.73 -35.08 -6.88
C ARG A 434 -6.31 -35.04 -8.27
#